data_AF-A0ABD3NEC6-F1
#
_entry.id   AF-A0ABD3NEC6-F1
#
_cell.length_a   1.000
_cell.length_b   1.000
_cell.length_c   1.000
_cell.angle_alpha   90.00
_cell.angle_beta   90.00
_cell.angle_gamma   90.00
#
_symmetry.space_group_name_H-M   'P 1'
#
loop_
_entity.id
_entity.type
_entity.pdbx_description
1 polymer ?
#
loop_
_entity_poly.entity_id
_entity_poly.type
_entity_poly.pdbx_seq_one_letter_code
_entity_poly.pdbx_strand_id
1 'polypeptide(L)'
;MQGITFNSPANCWLMVQVLLLILIAAYSTEGQLEIHLPIKYKVDQKQQECIYDHFQPNDRITFSVFLADALRSRPQVHISYEGPVAGQELTHTDEWIDPRNPSSHSLGRQLQQSVNKHWPTIKDMDKLQRNPNQKMGILNTQFTVDWTHAGEEEDAVAMRSRLQKQNHLNYQMYANELKDHVMLEAEGKVDMRNAPIKPAETVPMASVTAFEQTMQLSSEGWYRLCVSGVDSTPILVEMDMRSMHNFRGIDPETRHVYTYAKRKLLDEAALLEAESAESEGADDHNTYGTSVEEQAKIIENQIRENDLKQSKTYMRELMELTSHMSQQQQAHMARIRSHSSSASRNHGNLVWSSKVETLLYAVIMGFQVYTLRRWLLGNTLLGK
;
A
#
# COMPACT_ATOMS: atom_id res chain seq x y z
N MET A 1 33.61 -52.50 -20.47
CA MET A 1 32.14 -52.36 -20.37
C MET A 1 31.67 -53.14 -19.16
N GLN A 2 31.51 -52.47 -18.01
CA GLN A 2 30.95 -53.08 -16.80
C GLN A 2 29.46 -52.78 -16.79
N GLY A 3 28.63 -53.82 -16.99
CA GLY A 3 27.18 -53.71 -16.92
C GLY A 3 26.73 -53.58 -15.47
N ILE A 4 26.17 -52.44 -15.12
CA ILE A 4 25.53 -52.22 -13.81
C ILE A 4 24.16 -52.90 -13.89
N THR A 5 24.04 -54.07 -13.28
CA THR A 5 22.77 -54.80 -13.17
C THR A 5 21.95 -54.23 -11.99
N PHE A 6 20.95 -53.41 -12.30
CA PHE A 6 19.94 -52.93 -11.35
C PHE A 6 18.93 -54.04 -11.04
N ASN A 7 19.20 -54.88 -10.05
CA ASN A 7 18.28 -55.92 -9.60
C ASN A 7 17.99 -55.89 -8.08
N SER A 8 18.21 -54.74 -7.43
CA SER A 8 17.85 -54.57 -6.02
C SER A 8 16.46 -53.91 -5.90
N PRO A 9 15.49 -54.55 -5.22
CA PRO A 9 14.14 -54.00 -5.03
C PRO A 9 14.13 -52.66 -4.27
N ALA A 10 15.18 -52.35 -3.52
CA ALA A 10 15.35 -51.07 -2.83
C ALA A 10 15.48 -49.87 -3.79
N ASN A 11 16.07 -50.08 -4.97
CA ASN A 11 16.26 -49.01 -5.95
C ASN A 11 14.96 -48.66 -6.69
N CYS A 12 13.99 -49.58 -6.73
CA CYS A 12 12.68 -49.34 -7.34
C CYS A 12 11.83 -48.38 -6.49
N TRP A 13 11.91 -48.49 -5.15
CA TRP A 13 11.16 -47.63 -4.24
C TRP A 13 11.65 -46.18 -4.24
N LEU A 14 12.97 -45.96 -4.32
CA LEU A 14 13.56 -44.64 -4.47
C LEU A 14 13.16 -43.97 -5.79
N MET A 15 13.13 -44.73 -6.89
CA MET A 15 12.68 -44.19 -8.18
C MET A 15 11.21 -43.77 -8.13
N VAL A 16 10.33 -44.54 -7.48
CA VAL A 16 8.92 -44.17 -7.33
C VAL A 16 8.74 -42.90 -6.49
N GLN A 17 9.48 -42.73 -5.39
CA GLN A 17 9.40 -41.51 -4.58
C GLN A 17 9.92 -40.28 -5.32
N VAL A 18 11.02 -40.40 -6.08
CA VAL A 18 11.55 -39.30 -6.89
C VAL A 18 10.57 -38.93 -8.00
N LEU A 19 9.96 -39.93 -8.66
CA LEU A 19 9.00 -39.69 -9.74
C LEU A 19 7.69 -39.08 -9.20
N LEU A 20 7.25 -39.48 -8.01
CA LEU A 20 6.12 -38.85 -7.30
C LEU A 20 6.43 -37.39 -6.94
N LEU A 21 7.62 -37.07 -6.43
CA LEU A 21 8.02 -35.69 -6.11
C LEU A 21 8.13 -34.82 -7.38
N ILE A 22 8.62 -35.38 -8.48
CA ILE A 22 8.66 -34.68 -9.78
C ILE A 22 7.24 -34.44 -10.31
N LEU A 23 6.34 -35.41 -10.18
CA LEU A 23 4.93 -35.24 -10.57
C LEU A 23 4.24 -34.19 -9.70
N ILE A 24 4.44 -34.20 -8.38
CA ILE A 24 3.89 -33.17 -7.48
C ILE A 24 4.44 -31.78 -7.84
N ALA A 25 5.74 -31.66 -8.14
CA ALA A 25 6.34 -30.39 -8.55
C ALA A 25 5.85 -29.93 -9.94
N ALA A 26 5.62 -30.85 -10.88
CA ALA A 26 5.10 -30.54 -12.21
C ALA A 26 3.60 -30.17 -12.19
N TYR A 27 2.80 -30.78 -11.32
CA TYR A 27 1.40 -30.40 -11.14
C TYR A 27 1.22 -29.13 -10.29
N SER A 28 2.21 -28.74 -9.46
CA SER A 28 2.12 -27.50 -8.68
C SER A 28 2.46 -26.24 -9.48
N THR A 29 2.94 -26.34 -10.72
CA THR A 29 3.36 -25.17 -11.52
C THR A 29 2.24 -24.51 -12.33
N GLU A 30 1.09 -25.17 -12.56
CA GLU A 30 0.02 -24.61 -13.38
C GLU A 30 -0.98 -23.73 -12.62
N GLY A 31 -0.90 -23.74 -11.28
CA GLY A 31 -1.68 -22.85 -10.41
C GLY A 31 -0.86 -21.71 -9.84
N GLN A 32 0.02 -21.08 -10.62
CA GLN A 32 0.68 -19.84 -10.17
C GLN A 32 -0.38 -18.74 -10.09
N LEU A 33 -1.04 -18.69 -8.93
CA LEU A 33 -1.71 -17.50 -8.45
C LEU A 33 -0.71 -16.37 -8.67
N GLU A 34 -0.97 -15.48 -9.63
CA GLU A 34 -0.16 -14.27 -9.79
C GLU A 34 -0.29 -13.50 -8.48
N ILE A 35 0.65 -13.72 -7.58
CA ILE A 35 0.75 -12.99 -6.34
C ILE A 35 1.14 -11.60 -6.78
N HIS A 36 0.17 -10.69 -6.76
CA HIS A 36 0.42 -9.28 -6.99
C HIS A 36 1.41 -8.81 -5.93
N LEU A 37 2.67 -8.71 -6.32
CA LEU A 37 3.73 -8.22 -5.46
C LEU A 37 3.58 -6.70 -5.39
N PRO A 38 3.32 -6.13 -4.20
CA PRO A 38 3.18 -4.70 -4.06
C PRO A 38 4.48 -4.03 -4.53
N ILE A 39 4.35 -3.01 -5.37
CA ILE A 39 5.49 -2.27 -5.90
C ILE A 39 6.08 -1.45 -4.75
N LYS A 40 7.36 -1.67 -4.46
CA LYS A 40 8.09 -0.97 -3.41
C LYS A 40 8.93 0.14 -4.01
N TYR A 41 8.78 1.33 -3.45
CA TYR A 41 9.52 2.52 -3.82
C TYR A 41 10.46 2.89 -2.68
N LYS A 42 11.74 3.02 -3.01
CA LYS A 42 12.74 3.53 -2.08
C LYS A 42 12.76 5.05 -2.22
N VAL A 43 12.36 5.76 -1.17
CA VAL A 43 12.42 7.22 -1.10
C VAL A 43 13.69 7.60 -0.36
N ASP A 44 14.63 8.24 -1.04
CA ASP A 44 15.86 8.71 -0.42
C ASP A 44 15.66 10.00 0.41
N GLN A 45 16.71 10.41 1.12
CA GLN A 45 16.68 11.58 2.01
C GLN A 45 16.34 12.86 1.25
N LYS A 46 15.36 13.63 1.76
CA LYS A 46 14.87 14.89 1.16
C LYS A 46 14.35 14.74 -0.27
N GLN A 47 14.12 13.51 -0.71
CA GLN A 47 13.49 13.22 -1.99
C GLN A 47 12.02 12.89 -1.76
N GLN A 48 11.28 12.98 -2.85
CA GLN A 48 9.87 12.65 -2.91
C GLN A 48 9.68 11.73 -4.11
N GLU A 49 9.06 10.59 -3.88
CA GLU A 49 8.68 9.66 -4.94
C GLU A 49 7.21 9.88 -5.29
N CYS A 50 6.89 9.85 -6.58
CA CYS A 50 5.55 10.12 -7.06
C CYS A 50 5.12 9.07 -8.10
N ILE A 51 3.89 8.60 -7.98
CA ILE A 51 3.21 7.83 -9.02
C ILE A 51 2.13 8.69 -9.68
N TYR A 52 1.90 8.44 -10.96
CA TYR A 52 0.97 9.19 -11.79
C TYR A 52 -0.02 8.21 -12.41
N ASP A 53 -1.31 8.57 -12.41
CA ASP A 53 -2.33 7.80 -13.09
C ASP A 53 -3.37 8.74 -13.72
N HIS A 54 -4.00 8.27 -14.79
CA HIS A 54 -5.03 9.02 -15.51
C HIS A 54 -6.42 8.51 -15.12
N PHE A 55 -7.30 9.42 -14.71
CA PHE A 55 -8.64 9.06 -14.27
C PHE A 55 -9.73 9.79 -15.03
N GLN A 56 -10.87 9.11 -15.16
CA GLN A 56 -12.10 9.61 -15.74
C GLN A 56 -12.83 10.58 -14.79
N PRO A 57 -13.69 11.47 -15.30
CA PRO A 57 -14.46 12.39 -14.45
C PRO A 57 -15.50 11.61 -13.63
N ASN A 58 -15.82 12.10 -12.43
CA ASN A 58 -16.74 11.46 -11.47
C ASN A 58 -16.32 10.07 -10.98
N ASP A 59 -15.09 9.63 -11.28
CA ASP A 59 -14.58 8.35 -10.80
C ASP A 59 -14.32 8.40 -9.28
N ARG A 60 -14.43 7.26 -8.63
CA ARG A 60 -14.04 7.10 -7.22
C ARG A 60 -12.71 6.40 -7.19
N ILE A 61 -11.72 7.08 -6.65
CA ILE A 61 -10.37 6.56 -6.58
C ILE A 61 -10.03 6.22 -5.14
N THR A 62 -9.20 5.21 -4.95
CA THR A 62 -8.57 4.93 -3.67
C THR A 62 -7.08 4.89 -3.88
N PHE A 63 -6.34 5.73 -3.16
CA PHE A 63 -4.91 5.56 -3.04
C PHE A 63 -4.59 4.85 -1.74
N SER A 64 -3.55 4.02 -1.77
CA SER A 64 -3.03 3.35 -0.59
C SER A 64 -1.54 3.60 -0.46
N VAL A 65 -1.09 3.87 0.77
CA VAL A 65 0.32 4.02 1.10
C VAL A 65 0.62 3.18 2.34
N PHE A 66 1.58 2.28 2.23
CA PHE A 66 2.06 1.47 3.33
C PHE A 66 3.56 1.67 3.53
N LEU A 67 3.96 1.98 4.76
CA LEU A 67 5.37 2.11 5.11
C LEU A 67 5.95 0.73 5.40
N ALA A 68 6.66 0.16 4.42
CA ALA A 68 7.27 -1.16 4.53
C ALA A 68 8.49 -1.15 5.46
N ASP A 69 9.32 -0.11 5.41
CA ASP A 69 10.46 0.04 6.32
C ASP A 69 10.88 1.51 6.51
N ALA A 70 11.33 1.84 7.71
CA ALA A 70 11.87 3.15 8.08
C ALA A 70 13.15 2.97 8.89
N LEU A 71 14.27 2.91 8.18
CA LEU A 71 15.54 2.38 8.67
C LEU A 71 16.09 3.08 9.94
N ARG A 72 15.69 4.32 10.26
CA ARG A 72 16.29 5.09 11.39
C ARG A 72 15.37 6.04 12.18
N SER A 73 14.09 6.20 11.84
CA SER A 73 13.54 7.57 11.91
C SER A 73 12.07 7.85 12.28
N ARG A 74 11.39 7.30 13.29
CA ARG A 74 9.89 7.35 13.37
C ARG A 74 9.17 6.87 12.08
N PRO A 75 8.21 5.96 12.16
CA PRO A 75 7.49 5.52 10.97
C PRO A 75 6.43 6.57 10.58
N GLN A 76 6.89 7.74 10.11
CA GLN A 76 6.06 8.86 9.68
C GLN A 76 6.34 9.21 8.22
N VAL A 77 5.28 9.48 7.48
CA VAL A 77 5.35 9.76 6.05
C VAL A 77 4.45 10.93 5.71
N HIS A 78 4.96 11.86 4.89
CA HIS A 78 4.16 12.92 4.30
C HIS A 78 3.64 12.45 2.93
N ILE A 79 2.33 12.48 2.77
CA ILE A 79 1.62 12.06 1.57
C ILE A 79 0.95 13.30 0.98
N SER A 80 1.20 13.58 -0.30
CA SER A 80 0.50 14.62 -1.04
C SER A 80 -0.20 13.99 -2.23
N TYR A 81 -1.53 14.13 -2.27
CA TYR A 81 -2.37 13.72 -3.39
C TYR A 81 -2.87 14.96 -4.14
N GLU A 82 -2.51 15.05 -5.41
CA GLU A 82 -2.62 16.25 -6.23
C GLU A 82 -3.18 15.96 -7.62
N GLY A 83 -4.13 16.75 -8.10
CA GLY A 83 -4.52 16.76 -9.51
C GLY A 83 -5.82 17.51 -9.83
N PRO A 84 -6.18 17.64 -11.11
CA PRO A 84 -5.45 17.13 -12.27
C PRO A 84 -4.19 17.97 -12.58
N VAL A 85 -3.01 17.37 -12.58
CA VAL A 85 -1.71 18.02 -12.86
C VAL A 85 -1.48 18.28 -14.35
N ALA A 86 -2.23 17.59 -15.19
CA ALA A 86 -2.32 17.82 -16.62
C ALA A 86 -3.69 17.38 -17.14
N GLY A 87 -4.25 18.13 -18.09
CA GLY A 87 -5.53 17.84 -18.72
C GLY A 87 -5.45 16.83 -19.87
N GLN A 88 -6.59 16.60 -20.54
CA GLN A 88 -6.76 15.70 -21.70
C GLN A 88 -5.81 15.98 -22.88
N GLU A 89 -5.22 17.17 -22.96
CA GLU A 89 -4.29 17.50 -24.05
C GLU A 89 -3.08 16.56 -24.09
N LEU A 90 -2.67 15.96 -22.96
CA LEU A 90 -1.56 14.99 -22.93
C LEU A 90 -1.96 13.56 -23.33
N THR A 91 -3.24 13.21 -23.36
CA THR A 91 -3.68 11.85 -23.75
C THR A 91 -3.85 11.69 -25.25
N HIS A 92 -3.94 12.80 -26.00
CA HIS A 92 -4.13 12.79 -27.45
C HIS A 92 -2.85 13.08 -28.26
N THR A 93 -1.70 13.27 -27.62
CA THR A 93 -0.40 13.44 -28.29
C THR A 93 0.18 12.10 -28.79
N ASP A 94 -0.64 11.29 -29.45
CA ASP A 94 -0.18 10.28 -30.41
C ASP A 94 0.25 10.93 -31.74
N GLU A 95 0.04 12.24 -31.89
CA GLU A 95 0.49 13.01 -33.05
C GLU A 95 2.03 13.19 -33.04
N TRP A 96 2.68 12.30 -33.81
CA TRP A 96 4.03 12.41 -34.36
C TRP A 96 5.17 12.34 -33.35
N ILE A 97 5.42 11.14 -32.83
CA ILE A 97 6.77 10.75 -32.41
C ILE A 97 7.67 10.93 -33.65
N ASP A 98 8.47 12.01 -33.70
CA ASP A 98 9.50 12.15 -34.73
C ASP A 98 10.49 10.99 -34.54
N PRO A 99 10.58 10.04 -35.51
CA PRO A 99 11.45 8.87 -35.37
C PRO A 99 12.93 9.26 -35.25
N ARG A 100 13.29 10.51 -35.54
CA ARG A 100 14.66 11.02 -35.43
C ARG A 100 15.06 11.39 -34.00
N ASN A 101 14.11 11.54 -33.07
CA ASN A 101 14.43 11.89 -31.69
C ASN A 101 13.48 11.21 -30.67
N PRO A 102 13.56 9.88 -30.52
CA PRO A 102 12.68 9.13 -29.62
C PRO A 102 12.84 9.50 -28.13
N SER A 103 13.90 10.23 -27.77
CA SER A 103 14.22 10.58 -26.38
C SER A 103 13.57 11.88 -25.88
N SER A 104 13.04 12.74 -26.76
CA SER A 104 12.50 14.05 -26.35
C SER A 104 11.06 14.01 -25.83
N HIS A 105 10.31 12.92 -26.07
CA HIS A 105 8.87 12.84 -25.80
C HIS A 105 8.46 11.72 -24.83
N SER A 106 9.26 11.40 -23.81
CA SER A 106 8.75 10.50 -22.78
C SER A 106 7.59 11.16 -22.01
N LEU A 107 6.49 10.44 -21.83
CA LEU A 107 5.32 10.88 -21.06
C LEU A 107 5.72 11.45 -19.69
N GLY A 108 6.66 10.79 -19.00
CA GLY A 108 7.18 11.27 -17.72
C GLY A 108 7.79 12.67 -17.77
N ARG A 109 8.51 13.02 -18.86
CA ARG A 109 9.08 14.36 -19.03
C ARG A 109 8.00 15.40 -19.31
N GLN A 110 6.97 15.06 -20.08
CA GLN A 110 5.84 15.95 -20.36
C GLN A 110 5.03 16.23 -19.08
N LEU A 111 4.75 15.19 -18.30
CA LEU A 111 4.10 15.32 -16.99
C LEU A 111 4.93 16.18 -16.04
N GLN A 112 6.24 15.93 -15.96
CA GLN A 112 7.15 16.73 -15.14
C GLN A 112 7.18 18.21 -15.59
N GLN A 113 7.16 18.48 -16.89
CA GLN A 113 7.06 19.83 -17.43
C GLN A 113 5.71 20.48 -17.06
N SER A 114 4.60 19.76 -17.18
CA SER A 114 3.28 20.26 -16.78
C SER A 114 3.23 20.61 -15.30
N VAL A 115 3.75 19.72 -14.46
CA VAL A 115 3.88 19.93 -13.02
C VAL A 115 4.74 21.15 -12.69
N ASN A 116 5.86 21.35 -13.37
CA ASN A 116 6.76 22.46 -13.04
C ASN A 116 6.27 23.80 -13.58
N LYS A 117 5.61 23.80 -14.75
CA LYS A 117 5.24 25.02 -15.48
C LYS A 117 3.80 25.45 -15.22
N HIS A 118 2.84 24.54 -15.33
CA HIS A 118 1.41 24.88 -15.33
C HIS A 118 0.78 24.70 -13.94
N TRP A 119 1.19 23.67 -13.20
CA TRP A 119 0.55 23.32 -11.92
C TRP A 119 0.57 24.43 -10.85
N PRO A 120 1.66 25.21 -10.66
CA PRO A 120 1.63 26.32 -9.71
C PRO A 120 0.57 27.37 -10.08
N THR A 121 0.46 27.69 -11.38
CA THR A 121 -0.54 28.62 -11.89
C THR A 121 -1.96 28.08 -11.71
N ILE A 122 -2.17 26.79 -11.99
CA ILE A 122 -3.46 26.11 -11.82
C ILE A 122 -3.90 26.15 -10.35
N LYS A 123 -2.98 25.83 -9.43
CA LYS A 123 -3.21 25.92 -7.97
C LYS A 123 -3.58 27.34 -7.53
N ASP A 124 -2.89 28.34 -8.03
CA ASP A 124 -3.14 29.74 -7.66
C ASP A 124 -4.45 30.25 -8.26
N MET A 125 -4.81 29.84 -9.48
CA MET A 125 -6.08 30.19 -10.10
C MET A 125 -7.28 29.63 -9.34
N ASP A 126 -7.22 28.37 -8.89
CA ASP A 126 -8.31 27.74 -8.15
C ASP A 126 -8.54 28.37 -6.78
N LYS A 127 -7.45 28.79 -6.11
CA LYS A 127 -7.53 29.55 -4.84
C LYS A 127 -8.28 30.88 -5.02
N LEU A 128 -8.16 31.52 -6.18
CA LEU A 128 -8.80 32.81 -6.46
C LEU A 128 -10.28 32.68 -6.79
N GLN A 129 -10.77 31.48 -7.11
CA GLN A 129 -12.16 31.29 -7.47
C GLN A 129 -13.07 31.19 -6.24
N ARG A 130 -13.88 32.24 -6.03
CA ARG A 130 -14.88 32.31 -4.95
C ARG A 130 -16.10 31.43 -5.19
N ASN A 131 -16.44 31.15 -6.46
CA ASN A 131 -17.60 30.34 -6.81
C ASN A 131 -17.25 28.84 -6.77
N PRO A 132 -17.87 28.04 -5.89
CA PRO A 132 -17.59 26.60 -5.79
C PRO A 132 -17.90 25.85 -7.10
N ASN A 133 -18.86 26.33 -7.88
CA ASN A 133 -19.28 25.72 -9.14
C ASN A 133 -18.33 25.99 -10.32
N GLN A 134 -17.38 26.93 -10.17
CA GLN A 134 -16.39 27.24 -11.22
C GLN A 134 -15.04 26.56 -10.97
N LYS A 135 -14.81 26.06 -9.75
CA LYS A 135 -13.55 25.43 -9.36
C LYS A 135 -13.21 24.28 -10.30
N MET A 136 -11.96 24.17 -10.70
CA MET A 136 -11.50 23.15 -11.65
C MET A 136 -11.47 21.73 -11.05
N GLY A 137 -12.04 21.56 -9.85
CA GLY A 137 -12.04 20.30 -9.13
C GLY A 137 -10.66 19.92 -8.60
N ILE A 138 -9.78 20.92 -8.38
CA ILE A 138 -8.39 20.65 -7.99
C ILE A 138 -8.35 20.04 -6.61
N LEU A 139 -7.86 18.81 -6.57
CA LEU A 139 -7.54 18.10 -5.34
C LEU A 139 -6.10 18.42 -4.99
N ASN A 140 -5.91 18.98 -3.80
CA ASN A 140 -4.60 19.15 -3.17
C ASN A 140 -4.76 18.80 -1.70
N THR A 141 -4.66 17.51 -1.41
CA THR A 141 -4.79 16.98 -0.05
C THR A 141 -3.44 16.49 0.43
N GLN A 142 -3.06 16.93 1.63
CA GLN A 142 -1.81 16.57 2.25
C GLN A 142 -2.08 15.92 3.61
N PHE A 143 -1.46 14.76 3.82
CA PHE A 143 -1.56 13.97 5.03
C PHE A 143 -0.17 13.72 5.57
N THR A 144 -0.04 13.70 6.89
CA THR A 144 1.14 13.18 7.57
C THR A 144 0.70 11.93 8.32
N VAL A 145 0.96 10.76 7.75
CA VAL A 145 0.52 9.51 8.34
C VAL A 145 1.59 9.01 9.32
N ASP A 146 1.14 8.69 10.53
CA ASP A 146 2.00 8.28 11.63
C ASP A 146 1.68 6.85 12.09
N TRP A 147 2.61 5.92 11.87
CA TRP A 147 2.54 4.54 12.35
C TRP A 147 3.31 4.33 13.67
N THR A 148 3.83 5.39 14.32
CA THR A 148 4.69 5.27 15.51
C THR A 148 3.98 4.55 16.65
N HIS A 149 2.67 4.76 16.75
CA HIS A 149 1.80 4.19 17.76
C HIS A 149 0.72 3.31 17.12
N ALA A 150 1.04 2.64 16.01
CA ALA A 150 0.14 1.64 15.43
C ALA A 150 0.11 0.41 16.34
N GLY A 151 -1.07 0.01 16.81
CA GLY A 151 -1.26 -1.09 17.75
C GLY A 151 -2.42 -0.88 18.73
N GLU A 152 -2.73 -1.95 19.45
CA GLU A 152 -3.84 -2.03 20.42
C GLU A 152 -3.42 -1.71 21.86
N GLU A 153 -2.15 -1.39 22.09
CA GLU A 153 -1.65 -1.06 23.43
C GLU A 153 -2.30 0.22 23.97
N GLU A 154 -2.56 0.26 25.28
CA GLU A 154 -3.23 1.39 25.94
C GLU A 154 -2.50 2.72 25.70
N ASP A 155 -1.17 2.70 25.77
CA ASP A 155 -0.32 3.87 25.50
C ASP A 155 -0.48 4.37 24.06
N ALA A 156 -0.61 3.44 23.10
CA ALA A 156 -0.85 3.79 21.71
C ALA A 156 -2.20 4.48 21.54
N VAL A 157 -3.26 3.99 22.20
CA VAL A 157 -4.59 4.61 22.19
C VAL A 157 -4.55 6.01 22.80
N ALA A 158 -3.90 6.18 23.95
CA ALA A 158 -3.77 7.46 24.63
C ALA A 158 -3.02 8.50 23.78
N MET A 159 -1.94 8.09 23.11
CA MET A 159 -1.19 8.95 22.20
C MET A 159 -2.00 9.36 20.96
N ARG A 160 -2.78 8.44 20.39
CA ARG A 160 -3.70 8.75 19.27
C ARG A 160 -4.74 9.79 19.66
N SER A 161 -5.33 9.67 20.85
CA SER A 161 -6.30 10.65 21.36
C SER A 161 -5.67 12.05 21.51
N ARG A 162 -4.41 12.13 21.98
CA ARG A 162 -3.67 13.39 22.08
C ARG A 162 -3.42 14.02 20.71
N LEU A 163 -3.00 13.23 19.72
CA LEU A 163 -2.76 13.72 18.36
C LEU A 163 -4.06 14.21 17.71
N GLN A 164 -5.17 13.49 17.86
CA GLN A 164 -6.48 13.95 17.37
C GLN A 164 -6.90 15.28 18.00
N LYS A 165 -6.71 15.43 19.32
CA LYS A 165 -6.99 16.69 20.02
C LYS A 165 -6.10 17.83 19.49
N GLN A 166 -4.82 17.56 19.24
CA GLN A 166 -3.89 18.54 18.69
C GLN A 166 -4.28 18.95 17.25
N ASN A 167 -4.64 17.99 16.40
CA ASN A 167 -5.14 18.28 15.05
C ASN A 167 -6.39 19.14 15.09
N HIS A 168 -7.32 18.83 15.99
CA HIS A 168 -8.54 19.62 16.16
C HIS A 168 -8.21 21.08 16.55
N LEU A 169 -7.29 21.28 17.50
CA LEU A 169 -6.84 22.61 17.90
C LEU A 169 -6.14 23.35 16.75
N ASN A 170 -5.26 22.67 16.00
CA ASN A 170 -4.60 23.24 14.83
C ASN A 170 -5.61 23.67 13.77
N TYR A 171 -6.67 22.88 13.56
CA TYR A 171 -7.74 23.24 12.65
C TYR A 171 -8.58 24.43 13.14
N GLN A 172 -8.83 24.53 14.45
CA GLN A 172 -9.50 25.70 15.02
C GLN A 172 -8.66 26.97 14.85
N MET A 173 -7.35 26.91 15.12
CA MET A 173 -6.44 28.04 14.92
C MET A 173 -6.40 28.46 13.45
N TYR A 174 -6.25 27.49 12.54
CA TYR A 174 -6.31 27.75 11.10
C TYR A 174 -7.61 28.42 10.67
N ALA A 175 -8.76 27.97 11.16
CA ALA A 175 -10.06 28.56 10.82
C ALA A 175 -10.18 30.00 11.31
N ASN A 176 -9.64 30.31 12.49
CA ASN A 176 -9.62 31.67 13.02
C ASN A 176 -8.68 32.57 12.21
N GLU A 177 -7.45 32.12 11.94
CA GLU A 177 -6.49 32.85 11.10
C GLU A 177 -7.03 33.12 9.70
N LEU A 178 -7.69 32.13 9.10
CA LEU A 178 -8.31 32.28 7.79
C LEU A 178 -9.45 33.31 7.82
N LYS A 179 -10.27 33.32 8.88
CA LYS A 179 -11.34 34.30 9.05
C LYS A 179 -10.79 35.72 9.15
N ASP A 180 -9.75 35.92 9.96
CA ASP A 180 -9.09 37.22 10.10
C ASP A 180 -8.48 37.67 8.76
N HIS A 181 -7.89 36.74 8.01
CA HIS A 181 -7.31 37.02 6.70
C HIS A 181 -8.38 37.42 5.66
N VAL A 182 -9.54 36.75 5.65
CA VAL A 182 -10.68 37.10 4.78
C VAL A 182 -11.25 38.48 5.14
N MET A 183 -11.30 38.81 6.43
CA MET A 183 -11.73 40.16 6.87
C MET A 183 -10.75 41.24 6.39
N LEU A 184 -9.44 41.02 6.53
CA LEU A 184 -8.41 41.97 6.08
C LEU A 184 -8.36 42.11 4.55
N GLU A 185 -8.65 41.04 3.80
CA GLU A 185 -8.79 41.10 2.34
C GLU A 185 -9.99 41.98 1.93
N ALA A 186 -11.13 41.86 2.62
CA ALA A 186 -12.30 42.70 2.36
C ALA A 186 -12.01 44.20 2.59
N GLU A 187 -11.08 44.52 3.49
CA GLU A 187 -10.58 45.88 3.73
C GLU A 187 -9.49 46.31 2.74
N GLY A 188 -9.06 45.44 1.82
CA GLY A 188 -7.99 45.69 0.85
C GLY A 188 -6.59 45.73 1.47
N LYS A 189 -6.42 45.19 2.69
CA LYS A 189 -5.13 45.23 3.42
C LYS A 189 -4.21 44.06 3.11
N VAL A 190 -4.75 42.91 2.68
CA VAL A 190 -3.98 41.68 2.45
C VAL A 190 -4.43 40.98 1.17
N ASP A 191 -3.49 40.39 0.44
CA ASP A 191 -3.75 39.58 -0.76
C ASP A 191 -4.05 38.12 -0.35
N MET A 192 -5.15 37.55 -0.87
CA MET A 192 -5.56 36.17 -0.61
C MET A 192 -4.52 35.12 -1.05
N ARG A 193 -3.56 35.48 -1.91
CA ARG A 193 -2.41 34.62 -2.23
C ARG A 193 -1.55 34.27 -1.02
N ASN A 194 -1.58 35.12 0.01
CA ASN A 194 -0.85 34.93 1.26
C ASN A 194 -1.72 34.29 2.36
N ALA A 195 -2.92 33.80 2.02
CA ALA A 195 -3.77 33.11 2.97
C ALA A 195 -3.02 31.96 3.64
N PRO A 196 -3.28 31.69 4.94
CA PRO A 196 -2.63 30.59 5.64
C PRO A 196 -2.87 29.28 4.89
N ILE A 197 -1.82 28.47 4.81
CA ILE A 197 -1.89 27.14 4.20
C ILE A 197 -2.58 26.21 5.20
N LYS A 198 -3.58 25.44 4.74
CA LYS A 198 -4.24 24.43 5.57
C LYS A 198 -3.15 23.49 6.13
N PRO A 199 -3.06 23.31 7.45
CA PRO A 199 -2.06 22.42 8.02
C PRO A 199 -2.29 20.99 7.51
N ALA A 200 -1.21 20.28 7.21
CA ALA A 200 -1.29 18.87 6.82
C ALA A 200 -1.91 18.05 7.96
N GLU A 201 -2.91 17.24 7.62
CA GLU A 201 -3.63 16.46 8.61
C GLU A 201 -2.74 15.31 9.08
N THR A 202 -2.42 15.27 10.38
CA THR A 202 -1.64 14.15 10.90
C THR A 202 -2.57 12.98 11.22
N VAL A 203 -2.53 11.90 10.45
CA VAL A 203 -3.40 10.74 10.66
C VAL A 203 -2.64 9.66 11.43
N PRO A 204 -2.92 9.46 12.73
CA PRO A 204 -2.27 8.39 13.45
C PRO A 204 -2.96 7.06 13.15
N MET A 205 -2.20 6.07 12.70
CA MET A 205 -2.73 4.77 12.29
C MET A 205 -3.07 3.91 13.51
N ALA A 206 -4.23 3.26 13.48
CA ALA A 206 -4.69 2.39 14.55
C ALA A 206 -3.97 1.04 14.56
N SER A 207 -3.69 0.53 13.38
CA SER A 207 -3.08 -0.78 13.13
C SER A 207 -1.97 -0.63 12.08
N VAL A 208 -1.12 -1.65 11.96
CA VAL A 208 -0.05 -1.67 10.96
C VAL A 208 -0.60 -2.15 9.62
N THR A 209 -1.48 -1.35 9.04
CA THR A 209 -2.07 -1.55 7.72
C THR A 209 -1.73 -0.38 6.81
N ALA A 210 -1.97 -0.55 5.51
CA ALA A 210 -1.88 0.56 4.56
C ALA A 210 -2.84 1.67 4.97
N PHE A 211 -2.42 2.92 4.81
CA PHE A 211 -3.31 4.06 4.85
C PHE A 211 -4.06 4.12 3.52
N GLU A 212 -5.38 4.00 3.56
CA GLU A 212 -6.24 4.04 2.38
C GLU A 212 -7.20 5.23 2.50
N GLN A 213 -7.35 5.96 1.40
CA GLN A 213 -8.30 7.07 1.33
C GLN A 213 -9.00 7.03 -0.01
N THR A 214 -10.33 7.01 0.04
CA THR A 214 -11.19 7.10 -1.15
C THR A 214 -11.69 8.50 -1.35
N MET A 215 -11.63 8.97 -2.60
CA MET A 215 -12.05 10.30 -3.00
C MET A 215 -12.84 10.22 -4.29
N GLN A 216 -13.84 11.08 -4.44
CA GLN A 216 -14.55 11.25 -5.70
C GLN A 216 -13.90 12.37 -6.50
N LEU A 217 -13.54 12.09 -7.74
CA LEU A 217 -12.92 13.04 -8.64
C LEU A 217 -13.97 13.90 -9.32
N SER A 218 -13.76 15.20 -9.37
CA SER A 218 -14.66 16.11 -10.08
C SER A 218 -14.28 16.28 -11.56
N SER A 219 -13.00 16.15 -11.88
CA SER A 219 -12.45 16.39 -13.21
C SER A 219 -11.60 15.22 -13.72
N GLU A 220 -11.58 15.06 -15.03
CA GLU A 220 -10.71 14.12 -15.73
C GLU A 220 -9.28 14.65 -15.78
N GLY A 221 -8.30 13.74 -15.78
CA GLY A 221 -6.92 14.07 -16.11
C GLY A 221 -5.91 13.24 -15.35
N TRP A 222 -4.66 13.69 -15.37
CA TRP A 222 -3.56 13.05 -14.67
C TRP A 222 -3.53 13.48 -13.21
N TYR A 223 -3.56 12.52 -12.31
CA TYR A 223 -3.39 12.76 -10.88
C TYR A 223 -2.06 12.17 -10.40
N ARG A 224 -1.57 12.70 -9.29
CA ARG A 224 -0.28 12.36 -8.74
C ARG A 224 -0.39 12.10 -7.24
N LEU A 225 0.04 10.92 -6.82
CA LEU A 225 0.31 10.59 -5.43
C LEU A 225 1.80 10.66 -5.20
N CYS A 226 2.22 11.52 -4.27
CA CYS A 226 3.61 11.61 -3.87
C CYS A 226 3.80 11.33 -2.39
N VAL A 227 4.97 10.79 -2.07
CA VAL A 227 5.35 10.38 -0.74
C VAL A 227 6.77 10.88 -0.43
N SER A 228 6.93 11.49 0.75
CA SER A 228 8.23 11.92 1.28
C SER A 228 8.38 11.60 2.76
N GLY A 229 9.63 11.36 3.20
CA GLY A 229 9.93 11.15 4.63
C GLY A 229 9.95 12.47 5.40
N VAL A 230 9.36 12.50 6.60
CA VAL A 230 9.28 13.70 7.45
C VAL A 230 10.67 14.18 7.92
N ASP A 231 11.48 13.26 8.45
CA ASP A 231 12.77 13.58 9.08
C ASP A 231 13.97 13.49 8.13
N SER A 232 13.76 13.72 6.81
CA SER A 232 14.81 13.57 5.79
C SER A 232 15.49 12.19 5.78
N THR A 233 14.79 11.15 6.22
CA THR A 233 15.34 9.80 6.35
C THR A 233 14.83 8.90 5.22
N PRO A 234 15.66 7.97 4.74
CA PRO A 234 15.24 7.10 3.66
C PRO A 234 14.18 6.13 4.17
N ILE A 235 13.12 5.97 3.38
CA ILE A 235 11.99 5.09 3.68
C ILE A 235 11.71 4.16 2.50
N LEU A 236 11.18 2.99 2.79
CA LEU A 236 10.67 2.06 1.78
C LEU A 236 9.16 2.04 1.90
N VAL A 237 8.46 2.45 0.84
CA VAL A 237 7.01 2.59 0.83
C VAL A 237 6.40 1.75 -0.28
N GLU A 238 5.24 1.19 -0.02
CA GLU A 238 4.36 0.58 -1.01
C GLU A 238 3.29 1.62 -1.32
N MET A 239 3.14 1.98 -2.60
CA MET A 239 2.18 2.98 -3.07
C MET A 239 1.32 2.34 -4.15
N ASP A 240 0.02 2.60 -4.10
CA ASP A 240 -0.93 2.11 -5.10
C ASP A 240 -2.07 3.11 -5.28
N MET A 241 -2.58 3.20 -6.50
CA MET A 241 -3.69 4.07 -6.91
C MET A 241 -4.67 3.23 -7.73
N ARG A 242 -5.92 3.19 -7.28
CA ARG A 242 -6.96 2.32 -7.85
C ARG A 242 -8.19 3.13 -8.19
N SER A 243 -8.72 2.92 -9.39
CA SER A 243 -9.94 3.57 -9.86
C SER A 243 -11.14 2.63 -9.84
N MET A 244 -12.31 3.15 -9.47
CA MET A 244 -13.54 2.37 -9.47
C MET A 244 -13.89 1.89 -10.88
N HIS A 245 -13.60 2.68 -11.91
CA HIS A 245 -13.79 2.27 -13.30
C HIS A 245 -12.96 1.03 -13.68
N ASN A 246 -11.66 1.02 -13.39
CA ASN A 246 -10.77 -0.10 -13.77
C ASN A 246 -11.04 -1.36 -12.94
N PHE A 247 -11.34 -1.19 -11.64
CA PHE A 247 -11.58 -2.31 -10.71
C PHE A 247 -13.06 -2.69 -10.58
N ARG A 248 -13.92 -2.09 -11.41
CA ARG A 248 -15.37 -2.36 -11.53
C ARG A 248 -16.15 -2.41 -10.21
N GLY A 249 -15.81 -1.55 -9.25
CA GLY A 249 -16.58 -1.45 -8.02
C GLY A 249 -15.80 -1.00 -6.79
N ILE A 250 -16.55 -0.96 -5.69
CA ILE A 250 -16.10 -0.55 -4.35
C ILE A 250 -16.50 -1.65 -3.38
N ASP A 251 -15.61 -1.97 -2.47
CA ASP A 251 -15.87 -2.90 -1.38
C ASP A 251 -16.90 -2.29 -0.42
N PRO A 252 -18.05 -2.97 -0.18
CA PRO A 252 -19.09 -2.44 0.70
C PRO A 252 -18.63 -2.31 2.16
N GLU A 253 -17.66 -3.12 2.60
CA GLU A 253 -17.19 -3.13 3.99
C GLU A 253 -16.26 -1.96 4.27
N THR A 254 -15.25 -1.78 3.41
CA THR A 254 -14.21 -0.77 3.59
C THR A 254 -14.56 0.57 2.96
N ARG A 255 -15.51 0.57 2.00
CA ARG A 255 -15.83 1.70 1.11
C ARG A 255 -14.65 2.15 0.23
N HIS A 256 -13.64 1.30 0.10
CA HIS A 256 -12.50 1.50 -0.77
C HIS A 256 -12.70 0.76 -2.09
N VAL A 257 -12.07 1.24 -3.16
CA VAL A 257 -12.02 0.51 -4.44
C VAL A 257 -11.43 -0.87 -4.19
N TYR A 258 -11.85 -1.89 -4.95
CA TYR A 258 -11.33 -3.25 -4.75
C TYR A 258 -9.81 -3.33 -4.96
N THR A 259 -9.12 -4.16 -4.19
CA THR A 259 -7.70 -4.48 -4.45
C THR A 259 -7.61 -5.40 -5.66
N TYR A 260 -6.44 -5.45 -6.30
CA TYR A 260 -6.22 -6.40 -7.41
C TYR A 260 -6.50 -7.85 -6.99
N ALA A 261 -6.04 -8.25 -5.81
CA ALA A 261 -6.29 -9.59 -5.28
C ALA A 261 -7.79 -9.89 -5.09
N LYS A 262 -8.54 -8.95 -4.49
CA LYS A 262 -10.00 -9.12 -4.32
C LYS A 262 -10.72 -9.12 -5.67
N ARG A 263 -10.30 -8.24 -6.60
CA ARG A 263 -10.90 -8.15 -7.93
C ARG A 263 -10.69 -9.43 -8.73
N LYS A 264 -9.48 -9.98 -8.73
CA LYS A 264 -9.16 -11.26 -9.39
C LYS A 264 -10.03 -12.40 -8.86
N LEU A 265 -10.22 -12.48 -7.54
CA LEU A 265 -11.12 -13.46 -6.94
C LEU A 265 -12.56 -13.29 -7.42
N LEU A 266 -13.08 -12.06 -7.44
CA LEU A 266 -14.44 -11.80 -7.93
C LEU A 266 -14.60 -12.16 -9.41
N ASP A 267 -13.56 -11.94 -10.21
CA ASP A 267 -13.54 -12.34 -11.63
C ASP A 267 -13.51 -13.86 -11.79
N GLU A 268 -12.71 -14.57 -11.00
CA GLU A 268 -12.69 -16.04 -10.99
C GLU A 268 -14.06 -16.62 -10.54
N ALA A 269 -14.67 -16.03 -9.51
CA ALA A 269 -16.01 -16.43 -9.06
C ALA A 269 -17.08 -16.20 -10.14
N ALA A 270 -17.01 -15.07 -10.86
CA ALA A 270 -17.93 -14.76 -11.96
C ALA A 270 -17.74 -15.69 -13.16
N LEU A 271 -16.51 -16.12 -13.46
CA LEU A 271 -16.24 -17.09 -14.52
C LEU A 271 -16.84 -18.47 -14.20
N LEU A 272 -16.68 -18.94 -12.96
CA LEU A 272 -17.31 -20.20 -12.50
C LEU A 272 -18.85 -20.14 -12.57
N GLU A 273 -19.43 -18.95 -12.38
CA GLU A 273 -20.86 -18.71 -12.56
C GLU A 273 -21.27 -18.70 -14.04
N ALA A 274 -20.49 -18.08 -14.93
CA ALA A 274 -20.78 -18.08 -16.36
C ALA A 274 -20.71 -19.50 -16.97
N GLU A 275 -19.65 -20.26 -16.67
CA GLU A 275 -19.51 -21.66 -17.10
C GLU A 275 -20.65 -22.53 -16.55
N SER A 276 -21.18 -22.19 -15.37
CA SER A 276 -22.34 -22.88 -14.82
C SER A 276 -23.61 -22.68 -15.62
N ALA A 277 -23.86 -21.45 -16.08
CA ALA A 277 -25.04 -21.12 -16.85
C ALA A 277 -25.01 -21.72 -18.27
N GLU A 278 -23.83 -21.82 -18.89
CA GLU A 278 -23.69 -22.45 -20.21
C GLU A 278 -23.92 -23.97 -20.17
N SER A 279 -23.49 -24.64 -19.09
CA SER A 279 -23.72 -26.08 -18.94
C SER A 279 -25.19 -26.45 -18.72
N GLU A 280 -26.02 -25.57 -18.17
CA GLU A 280 -27.46 -25.81 -17.98
C GLU A 280 -28.27 -25.64 -19.29
N GLY A 281 -27.68 -25.03 -20.33
CA GLY A 281 -28.34 -24.76 -21.61
C GLY A 281 -28.07 -25.78 -22.73
N ALA A 282 -27.20 -26.77 -22.50
CA ALA A 282 -26.72 -27.70 -23.53
C ALA A 282 -27.37 -29.11 -23.45
N ASP A 283 -28.47 -29.25 -22.71
CA ASP A 283 -29.24 -30.50 -22.70
C ASP A 283 -30.02 -30.63 -24.02
N ASP A 284 -29.41 -31.38 -24.94
CA ASP A 284 -29.94 -31.74 -26.25
C ASP A 284 -31.16 -32.66 -26.07
N HIS A 285 -32.35 -32.05 -26.03
CA HIS A 285 -33.65 -32.71 -25.89
C HIS A 285 -34.06 -33.63 -27.05
N ASN A 286 -33.15 -34.03 -27.94
CA ASN A 286 -33.46 -34.81 -29.13
C ASN A 286 -32.91 -36.24 -29.07
N THR A 287 -33.50 -37.13 -28.28
CA THR A 287 -33.40 -38.58 -28.56
C THR A 287 -34.64 -39.31 -28.07
N TYR A 288 -35.46 -39.79 -29.02
CA TYR A 288 -36.63 -40.64 -28.79
C TYR A 288 -36.18 -41.99 -28.20
N GLY A 289 -36.23 -42.13 -26.88
CA GLY A 289 -36.01 -43.37 -26.16
C GLY A 289 -37.32 -43.92 -25.60
N THR A 290 -37.43 -45.23 -25.37
CA THR A 290 -38.61 -45.81 -24.74
C THR A 290 -38.84 -45.24 -23.33
N SER A 291 -40.10 -45.07 -22.92
CA SER A 291 -40.54 -44.29 -21.73
C SER A 291 -39.87 -44.61 -20.39
N VAL A 292 -39.31 -45.81 -20.21
CA VAL A 292 -38.58 -46.21 -18.99
C VAL A 292 -37.13 -45.71 -19.00
N GLU A 293 -36.49 -45.68 -20.17
CA GLU A 293 -35.12 -45.20 -20.34
C GLU A 293 -35.06 -43.67 -20.21
N GLU A 294 -36.09 -42.96 -20.67
CA GLU A 294 -36.22 -41.51 -20.48
C GLU A 294 -36.32 -41.13 -19.00
N GLN A 295 -37.11 -41.86 -18.21
CA GLN A 295 -37.23 -41.61 -16.77
C GLN A 295 -35.91 -41.86 -16.03
N ALA A 296 -35.17 -42.91 -16.41
CA ALA A 296 -33.86 -43.19 -15.82
C ALA A 296 -32.85 -42.08 -16.14
N LYS A 297 -32.81 -41.58 -17.38
CA LYS A 297 -31.92 -40.48 -17.79
C LYS A 297 -32.28 -39.15 -17.11
N ILE A 298 -33.56 -38.86 -16.93
CA ILE A 298 -34.00 -37.65 -16.20
C ILE A 298 -33.53 -37.70 -14.75
N ILE A 299 -33.68 -38.85 -14.08
CA ILE A 299 -33.22 -39.02 -12.70
C ILE A 299 -31.70 -38.92 -12.61
N GLU A 300 -30.97 -39.52 -13.56
CA GLU A 300 -29.51 -39.45 -13.61
C GLU A 300 -29.03 -38.00 -13.82
N ASN A 301 -29.64 -37.26 -14.75
CA ASN A 301 -29.33 -35.85 -14.97
C ASN A 301 -29.65 -35.00 -13.74
N GLN A 302 -30.79 -35.22 -13.08
CA GLN A 302 -31.14 -34.52 -11.85
C GLN A 302 -30.16 -34.79 -10.71
N ILE A 303 -29.72 -36.04 -10.53
CA ILE A 303 -28.71 -36.39 -9.53
C ILE A 303 -27.39 -35.70 -9.88
N ARG A 304 -26.97 -35.77 -11.15
CA ARG A 304 -25.74 -35.14 -11.63
C ARG A 304 -25.74 -33.62 -11.46
N GLU A 305 -26.84 -32.96 -11.81
CA GLU A 305 -27.01 -31.52 -11.64
C GLU A 305 -26.98 -31.12 -10.17
N ASN A 306 -27.65 -31.88 -9.30
CA ASN A 306 -27.67 -31.62 -7.87
C ASN A 306 -26.27 -31.79 -7.26
N ASP A 307 -25.56 -32.86 -7.60
CA ASP A 307 -24.18 -33.11 -7.14
C ASP A 307 -23.22 -32.03 -7.65
N LEU A 308 -23.39 -31.59 -8.89
CA LEU A 308 -22.59 -30.55 -9.51
C LEU A 308 -22.89 -29.18 -8.89
N LYS A 309 -24.15 -28.87 -8.58
CA LYS A 309 -24.55 -27.66 -7.85
C LYS A 309 -23.98 -27.66 -6.44
N GLN A 310 -24.04 -28.79 -5.75
CA GLN A 310 -23.50 -28.93 -4.40
C GLN A 310 -21.97 -28.77 -4.40
N SER A 311 -21.29 -29.41 -5.35
CA SER A 311 -19.84 -29.26 -5.55
C SER A 311 -19.44 -27.81 -5.83
N LYS A 312 -20.22 -27.09 -6.65
CA LYS A 312 -20.01 -25.65 -6.92
C LYS A 312 -20.18 -24.80 -5.67
N THR A 313 -21.21 -25.06 -4.86
CA THR A 313 -21.40 -24.34 -3.60
C THR A 313 -20.22 -24.54 -2.65
N TYR A 314 -19.72 -25.78 -2.53
CA TYR A 314 -18.53 -26.07 -1.74
C TYR A 314 -17.27 -25.39 -2.30
N MET A 315 -17.10 -25.35 -3.62
CA MET A 315 -15.97 -24.67 -4.24
C MET A 315 -15.97 -23.17 -3.95
N ARG A 316 -17.15 -22.52 -4.01
CA ARG A 316 -17.28 -21.09 -3.65
C ARG A 316 -16.93 -20.84 -2.18
N GLU A 317 -17.48 -21.65 -1.28
CA GLU A 317 -17.18 -21.55 0.16
C GLU A 317 -15.69 -21.76 0.44
N LEU A 318 -15.05 -22.71 -0.24
CA LEU A 318 -13.60 -22.95 -0.13
C LEU A 318 -12.79 -21.76 -0.67
N MET A 319 -13.18 -21.15 -1.80
CA MET A 319 -12.51 -19.96 -2.34
C MET A 319 -12.66 -18.77 -1.38
N GLU A 320 -13.85 -18.55 -0.83
CA GLU A 320 -14.09 -17.51 0.17
C GLU A 320 -13.23 -17.72 1.42
N LEU A 321 -13.25 -18.93 1.98
CA LEU A 321 -12.45 -19.29 3.15
C LEU A 321 -10.94 -19.12 2.87
N THR A 322 -10.47 -19.57 1.71
CA THR A 322 -9.07 -19.44 1.30
C THR A 322 -8.67 -17.97 1.18
N SER A 323 -9.55 -17.14 0.64
CA SER A 323 -9.31 -15.70 0.52
C SER A 323 -9.22 -15.01 1.88
N HIS A 324 -10.11 -15.36 2.80
CA HIS A 324 -10.12 -14.84 4.16
C HIS A 324 -8.87 -15.29 4.92
N MET A 325 -8.49 -16.58 4.81
CA MET A 325 -7.23 -17.08 5.37
C MET A 325 -6.01 -16.37 4.79
N SER A 326 -5.97 -16.14 3.47
CA SER A 326 -4.89 -15.42 2.81
C SER A 326 -4.79 -13.97 3.31
N GLN A 327 -5.92 -13.27 3.43
CA GLN A 327 -5.98 -11.91 3.99
C GLN A 327 -5.50 -11.86 5.43
N GLN A 328 -5.96 -12.79 6.28
CA GLN A 328 -5.50 -12.90 7.67
C GLN A 328 -4.00 -13.19 7.76
N GLN A 329 -3.49 -14.09 6.91
CA GLN A 329 -2.06 -14.39 6.85
C GLN A 329 -1.25 -13.18 6.39
N GLN A 330 -1.71 -12.42 5.40
CA GLN A 330 -1.06 -11.19 4.95
C GLN A 330 -1.04 -10.13 6.05
N ALA A 331 -2.15 -9.91 6.75
CA ALA A 331 -2.23 -9.00 7.88
C ALA A 331 -1.29 -9.42 9.02
N HIS A 332 -1.23 -10.72 9.34
CA HIS A 332 -0.33 -11.27 10.34
C HIS A 332 1.15 -11.12 9.93
N MET A 333 1.49 -11.38 8.66
CA MET A 333 2.84 -11.19 8.14
C MET A 333 3.25 -9.71 8.14
N ALA A 334 2.34 -8.79 7.80
CA ALA A 334 2.57 -7.36 7.89
C ALA A 334 2.87 -6.94 9.33
N ARG A 335 2.11 -7.47 10.30
CA ARG A 335 2.33 -7.27 11.74
C ARG A 335 3.67 -7.84 12.21
N ILE A 336 4.06 -9.04 11.77
CA ILE A 336 5.38 -9.60 12.12
C ILE A 336 6.50 -8.70 11.56
N ARG A 337 6.39 -8.26 10.31
CA ARG A 337 7.37 -7.36 9.68
C ARG A 337 7.47 -6.03 10.41
N SER A 338 6.35 -5.48 10.87
CA SER A 338 6.38 -4.24 11.63
C SER A 338 7.01 -4.42 13.00
N HIS A 339 6.74 -5.54 13.68
CA HIS A 339 7.41 -5.87 14.95
C HIS A 339 8.92 -6.10 14.74
N SER A 340 9.34 -6.78 13.68
CA SER A 340 10.76 -6.98 13.39
C SER A 340 11.47 -5.68 13.04
N SER A 341 10.85 -4.79 12.25
CA SER A 341 11.37 -3.45 11.98
C SER A 341 11.45 -2.62 13.27
N SER A 342 10.41 -2.64 14.10
CA SER A 342 10.41 -1.94 15.41
C SER A 342 11.48 -2.48 16.36
N ALA A 343 11.64 -3.80 16.43
CA ALA A 343 12.68 -4.45 17.22
C ALA A 343 14.08 -4.08 16.72
N SER A 344 14.30 -4.04 15.41
CA SER A 344 15.57 -3.61 14.81
C SER A 344 15.92 -2.15 15.18
N ARG A 345 14.92 -1.24 15.14
CA ARG A 345 15.09 0.16 15.53
C ARG A 345 15.43 0.31 17.01
N ASN A 346 14.74 -0.45 17.87
CA ASN A 346 15.04 -0.47 19.30
C ASN A 346 16.42 -1.08 19.58
N HIS A 347 16.84 -2.08 18.81
CA HIS A 347 18.16 -2.71 18.97
C HIS A 347 19.29 -1.70 18.73
N GLY A 348 19.18 -0.81 17.74
CA GLY A 348 20.19 0.23 17.51
C GLY A 348 20.38 1.17 18.70
N ASN A 349 19.29 1.62 19.32
CA ASN A 349 19.34 2.47 20.51
C ASN A 349 19.87 1.70 21.73
N LEU A 350 19.51 0.43 21.88
CA LEU A 350 19.98 -0.43 22.96
C LEU A 350 21.48 -0.69 22.86
N VAL A 351 22.00 -0.97 21.66
CA VAL A 351 23.43 -1.13 21.41
C VAL A 351 24.20 0.17 21.67
N TRP A 352 23.67 1.32 21.25
CA TRP A 352 24.32 2.61 21.53
C TRP A 352 24.33 2.93 23.03
N SER A 353 23.21 2.72 23.72
CA SER A 353 23.12 2.88 25.18
C SER A 353 24.12 1.96 25.90
N SER A 354 24.22 0.69 25.52
CA SER A 354 25.19 -0.26 26.07
C SER A 354 26.64 0.14 25.82
N LYS A 355 26.96 0.69 24.64
CA LYS A 355 28.31 1.21 24.34
C LYS A 355 28.64 2.46 25.17
N VAL A 356 27.69 3.38 25.32
CA VAL A 356 27.87 4.59 26.15
C VAL A 356 28.06 4.21 27.61
N GLU A 357 27.29 3.25 28.11
CA GLU A 357 27.43 2.71 29.46
C GLU A 357 28.82 2.07 29.66
N THR A 358 29.27 1.23 28.72
CA THR A 358 30.60 0.59 28.77
C THR A 358 31.72 1.65 28.75
N LEU A 359 31.57 2.69 27.93
CA LEU A 359 32.53 3.80 27.86
C LEU A 359 32.55 4.61 29.16
N LEU A 360 31.38 4.87 29.77
CA LEU A 360 31.28 5.55 31.06
C LEU A 360 31.99 4.74 32.15
N TYR A 361 31.80 3.41 32.20
CA TYR A 361 32.52 2.54 33.13
C TYR A 361 34.04 2.60 32.92
N ALA A 362 34.51 2.58 31.67
CA ALA A 362 35.94 2.70 31.37
C ALA A 362 36.52 4.05 31.86
N VAL A 363 35.78 5.15 31.69
CA VAL A 363 36.18 6.48 32.18
C VAL A 363 36.24 6.53 33.71
N ILE A 364 35.22 5.99 34.40
CA ILE A 364 35.20 5.94 35.87
C ILE A 364 36.36 5.10 36.40
N MET A 365 36.61 3.92 35.83
CA MET A 365 37.74 3.06 36.20
C MET A 365 39.08 3.75 35.94
N GLY A 366 39.24 4.41 34.79
CA GLY A 366 40.44 5.18 34.47
C GLY A 366 40.67 6.31 35.47
N PHE A 367 39.61 7.02 35.88
CA PHE A 367 39.68 8.06 36.89
C PHE A 367 40.06 7.51 38.27
N GLN A 368 39.49 6.38 38.69
CA GLN A 368 39.85 5.70 39.94
C GLN A 368 41.33 5.25 39.97
N VAL A 369 41.83 4.69 38.87
CA VAL A 369 43.25 4.30 38.76
C VAL A 369 44.15 5.53 38.78
N TYR A 370 43.76 6.61 38.11
CA TYR A 370 44.50 7.87 38.12
C TYR A 370 44.58 8.48 39.52
N THR A 371 43.46 8.54 40.26
CA THR A 371 43.44 9.09 41.62
C THR A 371 44.27 8.24 42.58
N LEU A 372 44.18 6.91 42.51
CA LEU A 372 45.04 6.00 43.29
C LEU A 372 46.53 6.20 42.97
N ARG A 373 46.89 6.28 41.69
CA ARG A 373 48.28 6.51 41.27
C ARG A 373 48.79 7.86 41.76
N ARG A 374 47.99 8.92 41.62
CA ARG A 374 48.33 10.27 42.10
C ARG A 374 48.47 10.31 43.62
N TRP A 375 47.61 9.59 44.34
CA TRP A 375 47.70 9.47 45.80
C TRP A 375 48.98 8.73 46.24
N LEU A 376 49.29 7.59 45.59
CA LEU A 376 50.50 6.82 45.86
C LEU A 376 51.79 7.59 45.55
N LEU A 377 51.83 8.33 44.43
CA LEU A 377 53.01 9.12 44.05
C LEU A 377 53.11 10.46 44.80
N GLY A 378 51.98 11.02 45.25
CA GLY A 378 51.91 12.27 46.00
C GLY A 378 52.25 12.12 47.48
N ASN A 379 52.09 10.93 48.06
CA ASN A 379 52.52 10.63 49.42
C ASN A 379 54.03 10.32 49.46
N THR A 380 54.86 11.35 49.29
CA THR A 380 56.26 11.36 49.78
C THR A 380 56.34 11.45 51.32
N LEU A 381 55.22 11.32 52.02
CA LEU A 381 55.06 11.50 53.47
C LEU A 381 55.36 10.24 54.31
N LEU A 382 55.81 9.14 53.69
CA LEU A 382 56.29 7.93 54.38
C LEU A 382 57.82 7.79 54.38
N GLY A 383 58.54 8.88 54.06
CA GLY A 383 60.01 8.89 54.05
C GLY A 383 60.60 10.26 54.32
N LYS A 384 60.35 10.81 55.51
CA LYS A 384 61.33 11.65 56.23
C LYS A 384 61.26 11.36 57.72
#